data_AF-A0A929EAA4-F1
#
_entry.id   AF-A0A929EAA4-F1
#
_cell.length_a   1.000
_cell.length_b   1.000
_cell.length_c   1.000
_cell.angle_alpha   90.00
_cell.angle_beta   90.00
_cell.angle_gamma   90.00
#
_symmetry.space_group_name_H-M   'P 1'
#
loop_
_entity.id
_entity.type
_entity.pdbx_description
1 polymer ?
#
loop_
_entity_poly.entity_id
_entity_poly.type
_entity_poly.pdbx_seq_one_letter_code
_entity_poly.pdbx_strand_id
1 'polypeptide(L)'
;MNTIQKCLIALALLASQAVIADVLDVKLHYVGPAEGSVWLGMQQGLDEANIQGEFLGQKYSVENVTLDELMKLESVTAVLLAADAEEVLSIAQSKQFANVPVFNISSDSDALRKACLPNLLNITASQQMRNDAMAQMLKKNPDSKAQAQGWHKDFKKFAASQLNSRFAKAHGQIMDDNSWAGWAAVKMLSDTVARTQSMEASVMLDYLKNELAFDGQKGAGATFRDTGQLRQLVLIVENDKIIAEAPLRGVKGGLDSLGLKSCH
;
A
#
# COMPACT_ATOMS: atom_id res chain seq x y z
N MET A 1 -50.12 -59.07 -17.41
CA MET A 1 -49.46 -58.93 -16.09
C MET A 1 -48.27 -59.88 -16.08
N ASN A 2 -47.00 -59.52 -15.93
CA ASN A 2 -46.29 -58.26 -15.69
C ASN A 2 -44.88 -58.42 -16.27
N THR A 3 -44.46 -57.50 -17.13
CA THR A 3 -43.10 -57.37 -17.65
C THR A 3 -42.26 -56.58 -16.64
N ILE A 4 -41.33 -57.24 -15.93
CA ILE A 4 -40.39 -56.55 -15.03
C ILE A 4 -39.13 -56.22 -15.83
N GLN A 5 -39.05 -54.96 -16.24
CA GLN A 5 -37.91 -54.35 -16.90
C GLN A 5 -36.80 -54.11 -15.89
N LYS A 6 -35.70 -54.86 -16.01
CA LYS A 6 -34.49 -54.65 -15.19
C LYS A 6 -33.73 -53.44 -15.74
N CYS A 7 -33.89 -52.29 -15.08
CA CYS A 7 -33.01 -51.14 -15.30
C CYS A 7 -31.65 -51.41 -14.61
N LEU A 8 -30.60 -51.58 -15.42
CA LEU A 8 -29.20 -51.53 -14.97
C LEU A 8 -28.81 -50.05 -14.84
N ILE A 9 -28.66 -49.57 -13.60
CA ILE A 9 -28.06 -48.27 -13.31
C ILE A 9 -26.54 -48.47 -13.35
N ALA A 10 -25.90 -48.00 -14.42
CA ALA A 10 -24.45 -47.88 -14.47
C ALA A 10 -24.03 -46.67 -13.63
N LEU A 11 -23.49 -46.92 -12.44
CA LEU A 11 -22.93 -45.89 -11.58
C LEU A 11 -21.57 -45.47 -12.18
N ALA A 12 -21.56 -44.38 -12.95
CA ALA A 12 -20.34 -43.78 -13.44
C ALA A 12 -19.57 -43.19 -12.25
N LEU A 13 -18.48 -43.85 -11.85
CA LEU A 13 -17.47 -43.30 -10.94
C LEU A 13 -16.81 -42.11 -11.63
N LEU A 14 -17.33 -40.90 -11.36
CA LEU A 14 -16.61 -39.66 -11.61
C LEU A 14 -15.39 -39.66 -10.69
N ALA A 15 -14.23 -40.07 -11.22
CA ALA A 15 -12.96 -39.80 -10.58
C ALA A 15 -12.82 -38.28 -10.45
N SER A 16 -12.99 -37.77 -9.23
CA SER A 16 -12.69 -36.40 -8.89
C SER A 16 -11.19 -36.20 -9.08
N GLN A 17 -10.80 -35.71 -10.25
CA GLN A 17 -9.47 -35.14 -10.41
C GLN A 17 -9.44 -33.94 -9.47
N ALA A 18 -8.69 -34.07 -8.37
CA ALA A 18 -8.32 -32.91 -7.58
C ALA A 18 -7.51 -32.00 -8.51
N VAL A 19 -8.16 -30.96 -9.03
CA VAL A 19 -7.46 -29.84 -9.64
C VAL A 19 -6.67 -29.23 -8.49
N ILE A 20 -5.37 -29.52 -8.43
CA ILE A 20 -4.46 -28.75 -7.59
C ILE A 20 -4.46 -27.37 -8.23
N ALA A 21 -5.21 -26.43 -7.65
CA ALA A 21 -5.10 -25.04 -8.04
C ALA A 21 -3.66 -24.62 -7.75
N ASP A 22 -2.92 -24.21 -8.78
CA ASP A 22 -1.56 -23.71 -8.60
C ASP A 22 -1.62 -22.49 -7.68
N VAL A 23 -0.94 -22.59 -6.53
CA VAL A 23 -0.86 -21.50 -5.56
C VAL A 23 0.05 -20.43 -6.13
N LEU A 24 -0.45 -19.20 -6.22
CA LEU A 24 0.35 -18.06 -6.63
C LEU A 24 1.29 -17.65 -5.49
N ASP A 25 2.58 -17.95 -5.64
CA ASP A 25 3.62 -17.60 -4.65
C ASP A 25 4.20 -16.21 -4.94
N VAL A 26 3.59 -15.20 -4.32
CA VAL A 26 3.92 -13.79 -4.49
C VAL A 26 5.10 -13.40 -3.59
N LYS A 27 6.25 -13.23 -4.21
CA LYS A 27 7.47 -12.75 -3.55
C LYS A 27 7.67 -11.25 -3.76
N LEU A 28 7.61 -10.49 -2.68
CA LEU A 28 7.88 -9.05 -2.65
C LEU A 28 9.34 -8.82 -2.23
N HIS A 29 9.99 -7.81 -2.80
CA HIS A 29 11.38 -7.47 -2.47
C HIS A 29 11.44 -6.14 -1.75
N TYR A 30 12.16 -6.10 -0.63
CA TYR A 30 12.26 -4.96 0.26
C TYR A 30 13.72 -4.56 0.48
N VAL A 31 14.03 -3.28 0.23
CA VAL A 31 15.31 -2.67 0.59
C VAL A 31 15.09 -1.67 1.71
N GLY A 32 15.78 -1.88 2.82
CA GLY A 32 15.71 -1.07 4.02
C GLY A 32 15.96 -1.89 5.29
N PRO A 33 15.90 -1.27 6.47
CA PRO A 33 16.08 -1.99 7.73
C PRO A 33 15.00 -3.04 7.94
N ALA A 34 15.37 -4.27 8.29
CA ALA A 34 14.45 -5.37 8.66
C ALA A 34 13.94 -5.26 10.12
N GLU A 35 13.76 -4.04 10.57
CA GLU A 35 13.41 -3.66 11.94
C GLU A 35 12.73 -2.28 11.96
N GLY A 36 12.20 -1.89 13.13
CA GLY A 36 11.53 -0.60 13.30
C GLY A 36 10.13 -0.53 12.67
N SER A 37 9.52 0.66 12.72
CA SER A 37 8.10 0.83 12.41
C SER A 37 7.72 0.43 10.99
N VAL A 38 8.52 0.78 9.97
CA VAL A 38 8.20 0.44 8.57
C VAL A 38 8.11 -1.07 8.40
N TRP A 39 9.12 -1.81 8.89
CA TRP A 39 9.16 -3.27 8.81
C TRP A 39 7.99 -3.90 9.56
N LEU A 40 7.68 -3.44 10.77
CA LEU A 40 6.52 -3.94 11.53
C LEU A 40 5.21 -3.68 10.77
N GLY A 41 5.08 -2.53 10.13
CA GLY A 41 3.94 -2.22 9.25
C GLY A 41 3.81 -3.22 8.10
N MET A 42 4.92 -3.51 7.42
CA MET A 42 4.94 -4.49 6.34
C MET A 42 4.57 -5.89 6.83
N GLN A 43 5.06 -6.30 8.01
CA GLN A 43 4.69 -7.59 8.62
C GLN A 43 3.19 -7.66 8.93
N GLN A 44 2.60 -6.60 9.50
CA GLN A 44 1.15 -6.52 9.70
C GLN A 44 0.38 -6.68 8.37
N GLY A 45 0.85 -6.04 7.30
CA GLY A 45 0.25 -6.17 5.97
C GLY A 45 0.40 -7.57 5.39
N LEU A 46 1.55 -8.21 5.60
CA LEU A 46 1.87 -9.55 5.13
C LEU A 46 1.01 -10.62 5.81
N ASP A 47 0.83 -10.51 7.12
CA ASP A 47 -0.05 -11.39 7.90
C ASP A 47 -1.50 -11.28 7.39
N GLU A 48 -1.99 -10.07 7.18
CA GLU A 48 -3.34 -9.82 6.66
C GLU A 48 -3.51 -10.31 5.21
N ALA A 49 -2.48 -10.15 4.38
CA ALA A 49 -2.46 -10.63 3.00
C ALA A 49 -2.52 -12.15 2.94
N ASN A 50 -1.75 -12.86 3.77
CA ASN A 50 -1.76 -14.32 3.81
C ASN A 50 -3.09 -14.89 4.32
N ILE A 51 -3.71 -14.29 5.34
CA ILE A 51 -5.05 -14.70 5.80
C ILE A 51 -6.09 -14.61 4.68
N GLN A 52 -6.04 -13.55 3.85
CA GLN A 52 -6.92 -13.42 2.68
C GLN A 52 -6.51 -14.37 1.55
N GLY A 53 -5.21 -14.54 1.35
CA GLY A 53 -4.62 -15.37 0.30
C GLY A 53 -4.93 -16.85 0.42
N GLU A 54 -5.09 -17.38 1.65
CA GLU A 54 -5.49 -18.77 1.89
C GLU A 54 -6.74 -19.19 1.09
N PHE A 55 -7.73 -18.31 1.00
CA PHE A 55 -8.99 -18.57 0.27
C PHE A 55 -8.85 -18.34 -1.24
N LEU A 56 -7.83 -17.62 -1.68
CA LEU A 56 -7.60 -17.26 -3.08
C LEU A 56 -6.52 -18.11 -3.75
N GLY A 57 -5.90 -19.05 -3.01
CA GLY A 57 -4.75 -19.80 -3.50
C GLY A 57 -3.53 -18.91 -3.71
N GLN A 58 -3.30 -17.95 -2.81
CA GLN A 58 -2.20 -17.00 -2.89
C GLN A 58 -1.37 -17.04 -1.62
N LYS A 59 -0.05 -17.04 -1.76
CA LYS A 59 0.90 -17.01 -0.65
C LYS A 59 1.81 -15.81 -0.84
N TYR A 60 2.02 -15.04 0.22
CA TYR A 60 2.82 -13.83 0.19
C TYR A 60 4.06 -13.98 1.06
N SER A 61 5.20 -13.53 0.53
CA SER A 61 6.46 -13.40 1.27
C SER A 61 7.14 -12.08 0.97
N VAL A 62 7.96 -11.60 1.91
CA VAL A 62 8.83 -10.44 1.73
C VAL A 62 10.27 -10.89 1.92
N GLU A 63 11.11 -10.68 0.92
CA GLU A 63 12.55 -10.86 1.02
C GLU A 63 13.23 -9.51 1.24
N ASN A 64 13.92 -9.38 2.37
CA ASN A 64 14.80 -8.23 2.61
C ASN A 64 16.11 -8.45 1.87
N VAL A 65 16.42 -7.56 0.94
CA VAL A 65 17.59 -7.65 0.06
C VAL A 65 18.37 -6.35 0.09
N THR A 66 19.67 -6.44 -0.14
CA THR A 66 20.51 -5.28 -0.42
C THR A 66 20.24 -4.74 -1.83
N LEU A 67 20.70 -3.50 -2.09
CA LEU A 67 20.63 -2.91 -3.43
C LEU A 67 21.34 -3.79 -4.48
N ASP A 68 22.52 -4.31 -4.15
CA ASP A 68 23.32 -5.15 -5.05
C ASP A 68 22.64 -6.48 -5.37
N GLU A 69 21.92 -7.07 -4.39
CA GLU A 69 21.13 -8.28 -4.61
C GLU A 69 19.90 -7.99 -5.47
N LEU A 70 19.19 -6.90 -5.19
CA LEU A 70 18.02 -6.47 -5.97
C LEU A 70 18.37 -6.29 -7.45
N MET A 71 19.50 -5.65 -7.75
CA MET A 71 19.95 -5.40 -9.13
C MET A 71 20.32 -6.69 -9.90
N LYS A 72 20.57 -7.81 -9.20
CA LYS A 72 20.90 -9.11 -9.82
C LYS A 72 19.66 -9.95 -10.12
N LEU A 73 18.48 -9.56 -9.64
CA LEU A 73 17.25 -10.30 -9.89
C LEU A 73 16.79 -10.14 -11.34
N GLU A 74 16.45 -11.26 -11.98
CA GLU A 74 15.98 -11.28 -13.37
C GLU A 74 14.59 -10.64 -13.52
N SER A 75 13.71 -10.88 -12.54
CA SER A 75 12.36 -10.33 -12.49
C SER A 75 11.91 -10.08 -11.05
N VAL A 76 11.08 -9.06 -10.87
CA VAL A 76 10.47 -8.71 -9.59
C VAL A 76 9.03 -8.23 -9.83
N THR A 77 8.11 -8.61 -8.95
CA THR A 77 6.70 -8.16 -9.03
C THR A 77 6.56 -6.70 -8.62
N ALA A 78 7.28 -6.29 -7.58
CA ALA A 78 7.33 -4.94 -7.04
C ALA A 78 8.60 -4.76 -6.19
N VAL A 79 9.01 -3.51 -5.99
CA VAL A 79 10.12 -3.13 -5.10
C VAL A 79 9.59 -2.21 -4.01
N LEU A 80 9.86 -2.53 -2.75
CA LEU A 80 9.49 -1.75 -1.57
C LEU A 80 10.75 -1.12 -0.97
N LEU A 81 10.76 0.20 -0.79
CA LEU A 81 11.96 0.95 -0.40
C LEU A 81 11.72 1.79 0.85
N ALA A 82 12.37 1.39 1.95
CA ALA A 82 12.56 2.24 3.13
C ALA A 82 13.97 2.80 3.12
N ALA A 83 14.22 3.71 2.19
CA ALA A 83 15.52 4.28 1.87
C ALA A 83 15.45 5.81 1.77
N ASP A 84 16.59 6.48 1.63
CA ASP A 84 16.60 7.92 1.40
C ASP A 84 16.13 8.28 -0.02
N ALA A 85 15.95 9.58 -0.28
CA ALA A 85 15.43 10.03 -1.57
C ALA A 85 16.38 9.76 -2.74
N GLU A 86 17.70 9.75 -2.51
CA GLU A 86 18.69 9.53 -3.56
C GLU A 86 18.69 8.07 -3.98
N GLU A 87 18.71 7.16 -3.01
CA GLU A 87 18.64 5.72 -3.24
C GLU A 87 17.35 5.33 -3.96
N VAL A 88 16.19 5.87 -3.51
CA VAL A 88 14.89 5.63 -4.17
C VAL A 88 14.92 6.06 -5.64
N LEU A 89 15.47 7.24 -5.94
CA LEU A 89 15.56 7.71 -7.32
C LEU A 89 16.48 6.84 -8.16
N SER A 90 17.62 6.41 -7.61
CA SER A 90 18.57 5.56 -8.33
C SER A 90 17.94 4.26 -8.82
N ILE A 91 17.08 3.65 -8.00
CA ILE A 91 16.36 2.42 -8.32
C ILE A 91 15.23 2.71 -9.31
N ALA A 92 14.39 3.72 -9.03
CA ALA A 92 13.26 4.05 -9.88
C ALA A 92 13.67 4.48 -11.30
N GLN A 93 14.84 5.11 -11.46
CA GLN A 93 15.39 5.53 -12.75
C GLN A 93 16.10 4.39 -13.51
N SER A 94 16.39 3.27 -12.86
CA SER A 94 17.04 2.13 -13.50
C SER A 94 16.16 1.55 -14.61
N LYS A 95 16.77 1.26 -15.77
CA LYS A 95 16.07 0.62 -16.89
C LYS A 95 15.48 -0.74 -16.52
N GLN A 96 16.11 -1.45 -15.58
CA GLN A 96 15.64 -2.75 -15.09
C GLN A 96 14.25 -2.66 -14.43
N PHE A 97 13.95 -1.54 -13.77
CA PHE A 97 12.71 -1.35 -13.02
C PHE A 97 11.72 -0.40 -13.69
N ALA A 98 11.95 -0.02 -14.97
CA ALA A 98 11.14 0.97 -15.68
C ALA A 98 9.63 0.63 -15.74
N ASN A 99 9.29 -0.66 -15.72
CA ASN A 99 7.91 -1.16 -15.71
C ASN A 99 7.52 -1.87 -14.40
N VAL A 100 8.33 -1.71 -13.35
CA VAL A 100 8.12 -2.34 -12.05
C VAL A 100 7.61 -1.27 -11.08
N PRO A 101 6.53 -1.51 -10.31
CA PRO A 101 6.11 -0.55 -9.31
C PRO A 101 7.17 -0.47 -8.20
N VAL A 102 7.75 0.72 -8.05
CA VAL A 102 8.75 1.05 -7.03
C VAL A 102 8.06 1.89 -5.95
N PHE A 103 7.86 1.30 -4.78
CA PHE A 103 7.20 1.95 -3.65
C PHE A 103 8.22 2.64 -2.75
N ASN A 104 8.11 3.96 -2.62
CA ASN A 104 8.72 4.70 -1.53
C ASN A 104 7.79 4.68 -0.31
N ILE A 105 8.27 4.09 0.79
CA ILE A 105 7.48 3.90 2.02
C ILE A 105 8.04 4.64 3.25
N SER A 106 9.18 5.32 3.14
CA SER A 106 9.81 6.05 4.26
C SER A 106 10.04 7.53 3.98
N SER A 107 10.44 7.90 2.76
CA SER A 107 10.91 9.26 2.46
C SER A 107 9.76 10.23 2.13
N ASP A 108 9.70 11.33 2.88
CA ASP A 108 8.72 12.39 2.65
C ASP A 108 9.20 13.50 1.70
N SER A 109 10.39 13.31 1.11
CA SER A 109 11.01 14.28 0.20
C SER A 109 10.10 14.58 -0.99
N ASP A 110 9.85 15.87 -1.21
CA ASP A 110 9.12 16.34 -2.39
C ASP A 110 9.89 16.09 -3.69
N ALA A 111 11.21 15.90 -3.63
CA ALA A 111 12.04 15.59 -4.81
C ALA A 111 11.56 14.31 -5.52
N LEU A 112 11.10 13.32 -4.76
CA LEU A 112 10.56 12.07 -5.29
C LEU A 112 9.28 12.28 -6.10
N ARG A 113 8.41 13.20 -5.67
CA ARG A 113 7.17 13.53 -6.40
C ARG A 113 7.47 14.42 -7.62
N LYS A 114 8.47 15.30 -7.52
CA LYS A 114 8.93 16.18 -8.61
C LYS A 114 9.70 15.44 -9.71
N ALA A 115 10.28 14.28 -9.40
CA ALA A 115 10.99 13.47 -10.37
C ALA A 115 10.07 12.90 -11.47
N CYS A 116 8.76 12.77 -11.19
CA CYS A 116 7.77 12.40 -12.19
C CYS A 116 8.06 11.10 -12.93
N LEU A 117 8.62 10.13 -12.19
CA LEU A 117 8.94 8.82 -12.72
C LEU A 117 7.66 7.98 -12.76
N PRO A 118 7.32 7.39 -13.92
CA PRO A 118 6.04 6.73 -14.12
C PRO A 118 5.85 5.46 -13.28
N ASN A 119 6.93 4.91 -12.73
CA ASN A 119 6.98 3.69 -11.94
C ASN A 119 7.17 3.94 -10.43
N LEU A 120 7.42 5.19 -10.02
CA LEU A 120 7.64 5.54 -8.62
C LEU A 120 6.33 5.88 -7.91
N LEU A 121 6.01 5.13 -6.86
CA LEU A 121 4.78 5.24 -6.08
C LEU A 121 5.12 5.66 -4.64
N ASN A 122 4.71 6.84 -4.25
CA ASN A 122 5.06 7.47 -2.98
C ASN A 122 3.91 7.35 -1.96
N ILE A 123 4.10 6.52 -0.93
CA ILE A 123 3.08 6.23 0.08
C ILE A 123 3.07 7.26 1.21
N THR A 124 4.23 7.67 1.72
CA THR A 124 4.30 8.60 2.86
C THR A 124 3.71 9.97 2.50
N ALA A 125 3.09 10.66 3.46
CA ALA A 125 2.68 12.05 3.26
C ALA A 125 3.92 12.92 3.02
N SER A 126 3.96 13.68 1.93
CA SER A 126 5.14 14.49 1.57
C SER A 126 5.27 15.73 2.46
N GLN A 127 6.45 16.34 2.47
CA GLN A 127 6.67 17.64 3.12
C GLN A 127 5.69 18.69 2.59
N GLN A 128 5.47 18.75 1.27
CA GLN A 128 4.46 19.64 0.69
C GLN A 128 3.04 19.34 1.16
N MET A 129 2.63 18.07 1.27
CA MET A 129 1.31 17.71 1.82
C MET A 129 1.14 18.19 3.25
N ARG A 130 2.15 18.00 4.09
CA ARG A 130 2.15 18.48 5.48
C ARG A 130 2.09 20.00 5.55
N ASN A 131 2.85 20.68 4.70
CA ASN A 131 2.86 22.15 4.61
C ASN A 131 1.50 22.70 4.14
N ASP A 132 0.87 22.09 3.14
CA ASP A 132 -0.45 22.48 2.67
C ASP A 132 -1.52 22.26 3.75
N ALA A 133 -1.46 21.14 4.47
CA ALA A 133 -2.35 20.87 5.60
C ALA A 133 -2.19 21.92 6.71
N MET A 134 -0.96 22.28 7.05
CA MET A 134 -0.67 23.32 8.04
C MET A 134 -1.06 24.71 7.55
N ALA A 135 -0.88 25.03 6.27
CA ALA A 135 -1.34 26.29 5.69
C ALA A 135 -2.87 26.43 5.77
N GLN A 136 -3.62 25.34 5.53
CA GLN A 136 -5.06 25.31 5.75
C GLN A 136 -5.42 25.53 7.23
N MET A 137 -4.68 24.89 8.16
CA MET A 137 -4.90 25.05 9.60
C MET A 137 -4.62 26.47 10.08
N LEU A 138 -3.46 27.03 9.73
CA LEU A 138 -3.03 28.37 10.14
C LEU A 138 -3.92 29.46 9.55
N LYS A 139 -4.47 29.25 8.35
CA LYS A 139 -5.49 30.14 7.79
C LYS A 139 -6.78 30.16 8.63
N LYS A 140 -7.16 29.03 9.23
CA LYS A 140 -8.35 28.91 10.08
C LYS A 140 -8.08 29.33 11.53
N ASN A 141 -6.90 29.04 12.05
CA ASN A 141 -6.44 29.34 13.40
C ASN A 141 -4.95 29.74 13.37
N PRO A 142 -4.63 31.05 13.25
CA PRO A 142 -3.26 31.53 13.11
C PRO A 142 -2.33 31.19 14.29
N ASP A 143 -2.89 31.00 15.50
CA ASP A 143 -2.12 30.72 16.72
C ASP A 143 -1.93 29.21 17.00
N SER A 144 -2.40 28.36 16.08
CA SER A 144 -2.30 26.90 16.20
C SER A 144 -0.84 26.44 16.33
N LYS A 145 -0.56 25.56 17.30
CA LYS A 145 0.74 24.88 17.49
C LYS A 145 0.72 23.44 17.00
N ALA A 146 -0.36 23.07 16.32
CA ALA A 146 -0.53 21.76 15.73
C ALA A 146 0.57 21.39 14.73
N GLN A 147 0.68 20.10 14.44
CA GLN A 147 1.59 19.52 13.47
C GLN A 147 0.81 18.58 12.55
N ALA A 148 1.31 18.43 11.33
CA ALA A 148 0.74 17.53 10.34
C ALA A 148 1.42 16.15 10.40
N GLN A 149 0.62 15.08 10.43
CA GLN A 149 1.08 13.69 10.48
C GLN A 149 0.34 12.85 9.44
N GLY A 150 0.98 11.82 8.91
CA GLY A 150 0.36 10.87 7.98
C GLY A 150 -0.60 9.91 8.69
N TRP A 151 -0.33 9.53 9.93
CA TRP A 151 -1.13 8.60 10.72
C TRP A 151 -1.06 8.93 12.20
N HIS A 152 -2.01 8.42 12.98
CA HIS A 152 -2.01 8.61 14.43
C HIS A 152 -2.73 7.45 15.11
N LYS A 153 -2.18 6.95 16.22
CA LYS A 153 -2.70 5.83 17.02
C LYS A 153 -4.18 5.99 17.44
N ASP A 154 -4.63 7.23 17.61
CA ASP A 154 -5.99 7.55 18.03
C ASP A 154 -6.95 7.84 16.87
N PHE A 155 -6.52 7.64 15.62
CA PHE A 155 -7.41 7.78 14.48
C PHE A 155 -8.43 6.62 14.47
N LYS A 156 -9.72 6.96 14.47
CA LYS A 156 -10.83 5.98 14.63
C LYS A 156 -11.68 5.80 13.39
N LYS A 157 -11.74 6.79 12.51
CA LYS A 157 -12.62 6.77 11.34
C LYS A 157 -12.19 5.68 10.36
N PHE A 158 -13.09 5.27 9.48
CA PHE A 158 -12.79 4.35 8.36
C PHE A 158 -12.13 3.03 8.80
N ALA A 159 -12.51 2.53 9.98
CA ALA A 159 -11.93 1.35 10.61
C ALA A 159 -10.44 1.46 11.02
N ALA A 160 -9.89 2.68 11.10
CA ALA A 160 -8.53 2.92 11.59
C ALA A 160 -8.30 2.42 13.02
N SER A 161 -9.33 2.51 13.89
CA SER A 161 -9.23 1.98 15.25
C SER A 161 -8.96 0.48 15.29
N GLN A 162 -9.50 -0.27 14.33
CA GLN A 162 -9.33 -1.72 14.22
C GLN A 162 -7.91 -2.03 13.75
N LEU A 163 -7.40 -1.32 12.74
CA LEU A 163 -6.01 -1.46 12.30
C LEU A 163 -5.02 -1.15 13.43
N ASN A 164 -5.21 -0.02 14.12
CA ASN A 164 -4.39 0.36 15.28
C ASN A 164 -4.42 -0.71 16.39
N SER A 165 -5.61 -1.28 16.67
CA SER A 165 -5.75 -2.33 17.68
C SER A 165 -5.06 -3.65 17.27
N ARG A 166 -5.15 -4.05 15.99
CA ARG A 166 -4.47 -5.25 15.48
C ARG A 166 -2.97 -5.08 15.52
N PHE A 167 -2.46 -3.95 15.02
CA PHE A 167 -1.04 -3.62 15.03
C PHE A 167 -0.45 -3.63 16.44
N ALA A 168 -1.10 -2.95 17.39
CA ALA A 168 -0.65 -2.91 18.77
C ALA A 168 -0.67 -4.29 19.44
N LYS A 169 -1.67 -5.12 19.14
CA LYS A 169 -1.75 -6.49 19.66
C LYS A 169 -0.66 -7.40 19.08
N ALA A 170 -0.36 -7.28 17.78
CA ALA A 170 0.60 -8.13 17.10
C ALA A 170 2.05 -7.76 17.44
N HIS A 171 2.35 -6.47 17.54
CA HIS A 171 3.73 -5.98 17.61
C HIS A 171 4.10 -5.31 18.94
N GLY A 172 3.13 -5.05 19.83
CA GLY A 172 3.37 -4.35 21.10
C GLY A 172 3.81 -2.88 20.91
N GLN A 173 3.57 -2.31 19.73
CA GLN A 173 3.94 -0.95 19.35
C GLN A 173 2.70 -0.15 18.90
N ILE A 174 2.75 1.17 19.03
CA ILE A 174 1.72 2.04 18.43
C ILE A 174 1.99 2.22 16.94
N MET A 175 0.93 2.26 16.14
CA MET A 175 1.07 2.55 14.72
C MET A 175 1.31 4.05 14.52
N ASP A 176 2.32 4.36 13.72
CA ASP A 176 2.81 5.69 13.33
C ASP A 176 2.75 5.86 11.79
N ASP A 177 3.24 6.99 11.28
CA ASP A 177 3.32 7.29 9.84
C ASP A 177 4.01 6.17 9.04
N ASN A 178 5.11 5.66 9.58
CA ASN A 178 6.02 4.73 8.92
C ASN A 178 5.46 3.30 8.86
N SER A 179 4.91 2.82 9.98
CA SER A 179 4.22 1.54 10.04
C SER A 179 2.93 1.54 9.22
N TRP A 180 2.20 2.65 9.17
CA TRP A 180 1.07 2.78 8.25
C TRP A 180 1.51 2.71 6.79
N ALA A 181 2.60 3.38 6.41
CA ALA A 181 3.11 3.34 5.04
C ALA A 181 3.58 1.92 4.63
N GLY A 182 4.27 1.21 5.52
CA GLY A 182 4.67 -0.18 5.30
C GLY A 182 3.47 -1.12 5.13
N TRP A 183 2.48 -1.02 6.02
CA TRP A 183 1.24 -1.81 5.92
C TRP A 183 0.48 -1.50 4.62
N ALA A 184 0.34 -0.22 4.27
CA ALA A 184 -0.39 0.22 3.09
C ALA A 184 0.23 -0.32 1.79
N ALA A 185 1.56 -0.32 1.69
CA ALA A 185 2.24 -0.80 0.49
C ALA A 185 2.00 -2.30 0.24
N VAL A 186 2.12 -3.13 1.29
CA VAL A 186 1.83 -4.57 1.19
C VAL A 186 0.34 -4.81 0.90
N LYS A 187 -0.56 -4.07 1.54
CA LYS A 187 -2.01 -4.18 1.30
C LYS A 187 -2.40 -3.83 -0.15
N MET A 188 -1.85 -2.75 -0.70
CA MET A 188 -2.09 -2.38 -2.10
C MET A 188 -1.62 -3.47 -3.06
N LEU A 189 -0.43 -4.04 -2.81
CA LEU A 189 0.13 -5.12 -3.62
C LEU A 189 -0.72 -6.38 -3.53
N SER A 190 -1.09 -6.84 -2.32
CA SER A 190 -1.92 -8.04 -2.15
C SER A 190 -3.30 -7.87 -2.78
N ASP A 191 -3.90 -6.69 -2.65
CA ASP A 191 -5.22 -6.42 -3.22
C ASP A 191 -5.17 -6.36 -4.75
N THR A 192 -4.07 -5.84 -5.29
CA THR A 192 -3.84 -5.83 -6.74
C THR A 192 -3.68 -7.27 -7.24
N VAL A 193 -2.86 -8.11 -6.60
CA VAL A 193 -2.75 -9.52 -6.98
C VAL A 193 -4.10 -10.24 -6.87
N ALA A 194 -4.86 -10.02 -5.79
CA ALA A 194 -6.19 -10.60 -5.62
C ALA A 194 -7.16 -10.20 -6.76
N ARG A 195 -7.02 -8.99 -7.30
CA ARG A 195 -7.87 -8.45 -8.39
C ARG A 195 -7.42 -8.90 -9.78
N THR A 196 -6.12 -8.90 -10.04
CA THR A 196 -5.55 -9.15 -11.38
C THR A 196 -5.19 -10.62 -11.59
N GLN A 197 -5.01 -11.39 -10.50
CA GLN A 197 -4.47 -12.75 -10.52
C GLN A 197 -3.12 -12.81 -11.27
N SER A 198 -2.31 -11.76 -11.15
CA SER A 198 -1.04 -11.61 -11.86
C SER A 198 0.08 -11.17 -10.93
N MET A 199 1.30 -11.60 -11.26
CA MET A 199 2.55 -11.15 -10.64
C MET A 199 3.44 -10.37 -11.62
N GLU A 200 2.96 -10.15 -12.85
CA GLU A 200 3.69 -9.43 -13.88
C GLU A 200 3.80 -7.96 -13.51
N ALA A 201 5.03 -7.46 -13.38
CA ALA A 201 5.28 -6.15 -12.83
C ALA A 201 4.56 -5.02 -13.59
N SER A 202 4.45 -5.14 -14.91
CA SER A 202 3.75 -4.18 -15.76
C SER A 202 2.24 -4.17 -15.50
N VAL A 203 1.63 -5.34 -15.29
CA VAL A 203 0.20 -5.46 -14.92
C VAL A 203 -0.04 -4.88 -13.54
N MET A 204 0.86 -5.16 -12.59
CA MET A 204 0.81 -4.59 -11.25
C MET A 204 0.88 -3.07 -11.28
N LEU A 205 1.86 -2.52 -12.01
CA LEU A 205 2.06 -1.07 -12.12
C LEU A 205 0.86 -0.38 -12.79
N ASP A 206 0.32 -0.95 -13.87
CA ASP A 206 -0.84 -0.40 -14.57
C ASP A 206 -2.06 -0.32 -13.66
N TYR A 207 -2.39 -1.42 -12.96
CA TYR A 207 -3.50 -1.47 -12.02
C TYR A 207 -3.33 -0.45 -10.89
N LEU A 208 -2.15 -0.42 -10.25
CA LEU A 208 -1.85 0.51 -9.15
C LEU A 208 -2.03 1.98 -9.57
N LYS A 209 -1.71 2.33 -10.82
CA LYS A 209 -1.83 3.71 -11.31
C LYS A 209 -3.24 4.08 -11.74
N ASN A 210 -3.96 3.15 -12.36
CA ASN A 210 -5.16 3.47 -13.12
C ASN A 210 -6.46 2.95 -12.47
N GLU A 211 -6.37 1.87 -11.69
CA GLU A 211 -7.55 1.15 -11.18
C GLU A 211 -7.57 0.99 -9.66
N LEU A 212 -6.55 1.49 -8.95
CA LEU A 212 -6.42 1.32 -7.51
C LEU A 212 -7.68 1.77 -6.75
N ALA A 213 -8.28 0.81 -6.06
CA ALA A 213 -9.37 1.01 -5.12
C ALA A 213 -8.87 0.75 -3.69
N PHE A 214 -8.21 1.74 -3.09
CA PHE A 214 -7.65 1.65 -1.75
C PHE A 214 -8.31 2.67 -0.81
N ASP A 215 -8.74 2.21 0.39
CA ASP A 215 -9.26 3.11 1.43
C ASP A 215 -8.21 3.48 2.49
N GLY A 216 -7.15 2.67 2.65
CA GLY A 216 -6.06 2.87 3.60
C GLY A 216 -6.46 3.12 5.05
N GLN A 217 -7.68 2.74 5.43
CA GLN A 217 -8.37 3.15 6.66
C GLN A 217 -8.29 4.66 6.90
N LYS A 218 -8.27 5.42 5.81
CA LYS A 218 -8.36 6.88 5.73
C LYS A 218 -9.59 7.35 4.95
N GLY A 219 -10.41 6.41 4.47
CA GLY A 219 -11.59 6.67 3.66
C GLY A 219 -11.31 6.51 2.17
N ALA A 220 -12.35 6.62 1.36
CA ALA A 220 -12.22 6.41 -0.08
C ALA A 220 -11.41 7.51 -0.77
N GLY A 221 -10.85 7.18 -1.94
CA GLY A 221 -10.22 8.15 -2.85
C GLY A 221 -8.69 8.16 -2.80
N ALA A 222 -8.06 7.16 -2.17
CA ALA A 222 -6.62 7.02 -2.22
C ALA A 222 -6.18 6.40 -3.55
N THR A 223 -5.70 7.25 -4.45
CA THR A 223 -5.17 6.90 -5.77
C THR A 223 -3.84 7.60 -6.01
N PHE A 224 -2.99 7.05 -6.88
CA PHE A 224 -1.75 7.71 -7.26
C PHE A 224 -1.99 8.82 -8.29
N ARG A 225 -1.18 9.88 -8.19
CA ARG A 225 -1.06 10.92 -9.21
C ARG A 225 -0.04 10.52 -10.28
N ASP A 226 -0.01 11.28 -11.37
CA ASP A 226 1.08 11.26 -12.35
C ASP A 226 2.45 11.53 -11.71
N THR A 227 2.49 12.35 -10.65
CA THR A 227 3.67 12.59 -9.79
C THR A 227 4.08 11.38 -8.94
N GLY A 228 3.30 10.29 -8.98
CA GLY A 228 3.48 9.15 -8.09
C GLY A 228 3.03 9.41 -6.65
N GLN A 229 2.49 10.59 -6.32
CA GLN A 229 2.00 10.87 -4.96
C GLN A 229 0.68 10.15 -4.68
N LEU A 230 0.59 9.41 -3.59
CA LEU A 230 -0.69 8.89 -3.09
C LEU A 230 -1.57 10.04 -2.58
N ARG A 231 -2.78 10.18 -3.14
CA ARG A 231 -3.83 11.03 -2.56
C ARG A 231 -4.25 10.44 -1.21
N GLN A 232 -4.17 11.22 -0.14
CA GLN A 232 -4.56 10.76 1.19
C GLN A 232 -4.84 11.94 2.12
N LEU A 233 -5.58 11.67 3.18
CA LEU A 233 -5.73 12.61 4.29
C LEU A 233 -4.40 12.81 5.02
N VAL A 234 -4.23 14.01 5.59
CA VAL A 234 -3.16 14.34 6.53
C VAL A 234 -3.81 14.75 7.83
N LEU A 235 -3.41 14.13 8.94
CA LEU A 235 -3.97 14.41 10.26
C LEU A 235 -3.29 15.65 10.85
N ILE A 236 -4.08 16.52 11.48
CA ILE A 236 -3.59 17.69 12.20
C ILE A 236 -3.69 17.39 13.70
N VAL A 237 -2.54 17.37 14.37
CA VAL A 237 -2.38 16.88 15.74
C VAL A 237 -1.81 17.99 16.60
N GLU A 238 -2.43 18.25 17.75
CA GLU A 238 -1.94 19.18 18.75
C GLU A 238 -2.05 18.54 20.14
N ASN A 239 -0.96 18.57 20.93
CA ASN A 239 -0.91 17.94 22.25
C ASN A 239 -1.35 16.45 22.24
N ASP A 240 -0.83 15.66 21.30
CA ASP A 240 -1.16 14.23 21.09
C ASP A 240 -2.65 13.95 20.80
N LYS A 241 -3.39 14.97 20.33
CA LYS A 241 -4.80 14.82 19.94
C LYS A 241 -5.00 15.24 18.50
N ILE A 242 -5.71 14.42 17.75
CA ILE A 242 -6.18 14.76 16.40
C ILE A 242 -7.25 15.84 16.56
N ILE A 243 -6.95 17.06 16.10
CA ILE A 243 -7.87 18.19 16.16
C ILE A 243 -8.58 18.43 14.82
N ALA A 244 -8.01 17.95 13.72
CA ALA A 244 -8.62 18.01 12.39
C ALA A 244 -8.00 17.00 11.42
N GLU A 245 -8.66 16.81 10.27
CA GLU A 245 -8.18 16.07 9.11
C GLU A 245 -8.10 17.04 7.94
N ALA A 246 -6.92 17.17 7.34
CA ALA A 246 -6.73 17.88 6.09
C ALA A 246 -6.97 16.92 4.92
N PRO A 247 -7.66 17.33 3.85
CA PRO A 247 -8.16 18.68 3.57
C PRO A 247 -9.25 19.15 4.55
N LEU A 248 -9.12 20.37 5.07
CA LEU A 248 -10.10 20.90 6.01
C LEU A 248 -11.46 21.10 5.31
N ARG A 249 -12.55 20.90 6.05
CA ARG A 249 -13.91 21.14 5.56
C ARG A 249 -14.02 22.55 4.95
N GLY A 250 -14.44 22.62 3.69
CA GLY A 250 -14.60 23.86 2.94
C GLY A 250 -13.42 24.23 2.04
N VAL A 251 -12.30 23.51 2.11
CA VAL A 251 -11.19 23.67 1.16
C VAL A 251 -11.57 23.02 -0.19
N LYS A 252 -11.46 23.79 -1.27
CA LYS A 252 -11.73 23.31 -2.63
C LYS A 252 -10.65 22.34 -3.10
N GLY A 253 -11.03 21.38 -3.92
CA GLY A 253 -10.12 20.41 -4.55
C GLY A 253 -9.98 19.09 -3.81
N GLY A 254 -10.59 18.91 -2.62
CA GLY A 254 -10.51 17.64 -1.89
C GLY A 254 -9.06 17.23 -1.66
N LEU A 255 -8.73 15.95 -1.84
CA LEU A 255 -7.37 15.43 -1.65
C LEU A 255 -6.34 16.12 -2.59
N ASP A 256 -6.79 16.72 -3.70
CA ASP A 256 -5.95 17.52 -4.61
C ASP A 256 -5.61 18.92 -4.09
N SER A 257 -6.01 19.25 -2.86
CA SER A 257 -5.51 20.41 -2.14
C SER A 257 -4.21 20.15 -1.37
N LEU A 258 -3.68 18.92 -1.36
CA LEU A 258 -2.49 18.52 -0.62
C LEU A 258 -1.40 17.97 -1.54
N GLY A 259 -0.20 18.55 -1.47
CA GLY A 259 1.00 18.10 -2.17
C GLY A 259 1.03 18.47 -3.64
N LEU A 260 1.95 17.85 -4.39
CA LEU A 260 2.17 18.15 -5.80
C LEU A 260 1.06 17.56 -6.67
N LYS A 261 0.39 18.40 -7.47
CA LYS A 261 -0.83 18.03 -8.21
C LYS A 261 -0.57 17.35 -9.55
N SER A 262 0.46 17.79 -10.25
CA SER A 262 0.81 17.34 -11.60
C SER A 262 2.32 17.46 -11.82
N CYS A 263 2.80 16.71 -12.81
CA CYS A 263 4.17 16.79 -13.30
C CYS A 263 4.47 18.01 -14.17
N HIS A 264 3.43 18.65 -14.68
CA HIS A 264 3.47 19.78 -15.62
C HIS A 264 2.60 20.93 -15.12
#